data_AF-A0A183B7X4-F1
#
_entry.id   AF-A0A183B7X4-F1
#
_cell.length_a   1.000
_cell.length_b   1.000
_cell.length_c   1.000
_cell.angle_alpha   90.00
_cell.angle_beta   90.00
_cell.angle_gamma   90.00
#
_symmetry.space_group_name_H-M   'P 1'
#
loop_
_entity.id
_entity.type
_entity.pdbx_description
1 polymer ?
#
loop_
_entity_poly.entity_id
_entity_poly.type
_entity_poly.pdbx_seq_one_letter_code
_entity_poly.pdbx_strand_id
1 'polypeptide(L)'
;MAVPWLPLIPHEMNDVELVWERIRDGILHLTDTFSPANRSIPQTLRPPWFDPELPRLLRRRNRTWQAFRATGAGYDLYWRIQNEFTELKRSKRWNFEEQLAQERLLNVSLVV
;
A
#
# COMPACT_ATOMS: atom_id res chain seq x y z
N MET A 1 32.13 -21.52 0.60
CA MET A 1 31.43 -20.97 1.78
C MET A 1 29.94 -20.90 1.44
N ALA A 2 29.09 -21.63 2.16
CA ALA A 2 27.65 -21.74 1.88
C ALA A 2 26.84 -20.80 2.78
N VAL A 3 25.87 -20.09 2.22
CA VAL A 3 25.01 -19.13 2.93
C VAL A 3 23.90 -19.89 3.68
N PRO A 4 23.82 -19.83 5.03
CA PRO A 4 23.02 -20.78 5.82
C PRO A 4 21.51 -20.48 5.95
N TRP A 5 20.97 -19.51 5.20
CA TRP A 5 19.62 -18.98 5.45
C TRP A 5 18.55 -19.39 4.43
N LEU A 6 18.89 -20.22 3.45
CA LEU A 6 17.89 -20.79 2.55
C LEU A 6 17.46 -22.15 3.07
N PRO A 7 16.18 -22.35 3.43
CA PRO A 7 15.68 -23.68 3.74
C PRO A 7 15.84 -24.56 2.49
N LEU A 8 16.43 -25.75 2.67
CA LEU A 8 16.43 -26.79 1.63
C LEU A 8 14.97 -27.01 1.23
N ILE A 9 14.66 -26.74 -0.04
CA ILE A 9 13.36 -27.03 -0.63
C ILE A 9 13.29 -28.56 -0.75
N PRO A 10 12.40 -29.26 -0.01
CA PRO A 10 12.20 -30.68 -0.22
C PRO A 10 11.54 -30.85 -1.59
N HIS A 11 12.18 -31.61 -2.48
CA HIS A 11 11.72 -31.79 -3.86
C HIS A 11 10.55 -32.77 -4.01
N GLU A 12 9.88 -33.13 -2.92
CA GLU A 12 8.70 -33.99 -2.93
C GLU A 12 7.63 -33.40 -2.02
N MET A 13 6.87 -32.46 -2.58
CA MET A 13 5.41 -32.43 -2.51
C MET A 13 4.94 -31.19 -3.28
N ASN A 14 4.37 -31.45 -4.46
CA ASN A 14 3.54 -30.50 -5.20
C ASN A 14 2.30 -30.19 -4.37
N ASP A 15 2.47 -29.37 -3.35
CA ASP A 15 1.36 -28.78 -2.62
C ASP A 15 1.54 -27.27 -2.72
N VAL A 16 1.26 -26.78 -3.94
CA VAL A 16 1.32 -25.35 -4.28
C VAL A 16 0.45 -24.57 -3.29
N GLU A 17 -0.64 -25.18 -2.84
CA GLU A 17 -1.51 -24.72 -1.78
C GLU A 17 -0.78 -24.54 -0.46
N LEU A 18 0.02 -25.51 -0.01
CA LEU A 18 0.79 -25.43 1.24
C LEU A 18 1.88 -24.34 1.17
N VAL A 19 2.54 -24.20 0.01
CA VAL A 19 3.52 -23.13 -0.21
C VAL A 19 2.83 -21.76 -0.20
N TRP A 20 1.66 -21.66 -0.83
CA TRP A 20 0.88 -20.44 -0.89
C TRP A 20 0.32 -20.04 0.48
N GLU A 21 -0.09 -21.00 1.32
CA GLU A 21 -0.48 -20.76 2.71
C GLU A 21 0.68 -20.20 3.52
N ARG A 22 1.87 -20.80 3.43
CA ARG A 22 3.06 -20.33 4.14
C ARG A 22 3.48 -18.91 3.74
N ILE A 23 3.41 -18.59 2.45
CA ILE A 23 3.70 -17.24 1.95
C ILE A 23 2.65 -16.26 2.48
N ARG A 24 1.36 -16.63 2.44
CA ARG A 24 0.26 -15.80 2.93
C ARG A 24 0.39 -15.52 4.43
N ASP A 25 0.71 -16.53 5.23
CA ASP A 25 0.89 -16.39 6.67
C ASP A 25 2.10 -15.53 7.01
N GLY A 26 3.21 -15.68 6.26
CA GLY A 26 4.36 -14.79 6.37
C GLY A 26 4.01 -13.33 6.09
N ILE A 27 3.22 -13.07 5.04
CA ILE A 27 2.77 -11.71 4.69
C ILE A 27 1.83 -11.17 5.77
N LEU A 28 0.89 -11.97 6.28
CA LEU A 28 -0.02 -11.56 7.34
C LEU A 28 0.74 -11.24 8.63
N HIS A 29 1.70 -12.08 9.01
CA HIS A 29 2.55 -11.85 10.17
C HIS A 29 3.40 -10.59 10.05
N LEU A 30 4.01 -10.35 8.88
CA LEU A 30 4.73 -9.11 8.61
C LEU A 30 3.79 -7.90 8.64
N THR A 31 2.58 -8.06 8.11
CA THR A 31 1.58 -6.99 8.13
C THR A 31 1.13 -6.70 9.56
N ASP A 32 0.85 -7.69 10.41
CA ASP A 32 0.48 -7.44 11.81
C ASP A 32 1.65 -6.90 12.65
N THR A 33 2.87 -7.35 12.38
CA THR A 33 4.08 -6.93 13.12
C THR A 33 4.48 -5.49 12.76
N PHE A 34 4.36 -5.12 11.47
CA PHE A 34 4.81 -3.82 10.97
C PHE A 34 3.69 -2.85 10.64
N SER A 35 2.42 -3.27 10.65
CA SER A 35 1.28 -2.36 10.57
C SER A 35 1.06 -1.75 11.95
N PRO A 36 1.25 -0.44 12.10
CA PRO A 36 1.12 0.20 13.40
C PRO A 36 -0.32 0.05 13.89
N ALA A 37 -0.48 -0.65 15.03
CA ALA A 37 -1.75 -0.83 15.71
C ALA A 37 -2.46 0.52 15.88
N ASN A 38 -3.51 0.75 15.06
CA ASN A 38 -4.54 1.78 15.21
C ASN A 38 -4.07 3.12 15.80
N ARG A 39 -2.93 3.67 15.37
CA ARG A 39 -2.65 5.08 15.65
C ARG A 39 -3.35 5.87 14.56
N SER A 40 -4.40 6.59 14.95
CA SER A 40 -4.83 7.77 14.21
C SER A 40 -3.58 8.62 13.99
N ILE A 41 -2.98 8.55 12.80
CA ILE A 41 -1.82 9.36 12.45
C ILE A 41 -2.26 10.80 12.73
N PRO A 42 -1.63 11.52 13.67
CA PRO A 42 -1.89 12.93 13.89
C PRO A 42 -1.91 13.60 12.53
N GLN A 43 -2.90 14.45 12.23
CA GLN A 43 -3.02 15.08 10.91
C GLN A 43 -1.71 15.77 10.47
N THR A 44 -0.89 16.19 11.43
CA THR A 44 0.47 16.73 11.29
C THR A 44 1.52 15.78 10.69
N LEU A 45 1.36 14.46 10.79
CA LEU A 45 2.27 13.47 10.20
C LEU A 45 1.83 13.00 8.82
N ARG A 46 0.71 13.52 8.30
CA ARG A 46 0.28 13.19 6.94
C ARG A 46 1.10 13.96 5.94
N PRO A 47 1.50 13.34 4.81
CA PRO A 47 2.10 14.10 3.72
C PRO A 47 1.16 15.23 3.31
N PRO A 48 1.66 16.45 3.04
CA PRO A 48 0.82 17.61 2.70
C PRO A 48 -0.09 17.38 1.49
N TRP A 49 0.33 16.51 0.57
CA TRP A 49 -0.43 16.11 -0.61
C TRP A 49 -1.50 15.04 -0.34
N PHE A 50 -1.53 14.47 0.87
CA PHE A 50 -2.48 13.41 1.24
C PHE A 50 -3.80 14.03 1.73
N ASP A 51 -4.62 14.40 0.75
CA ASP A 51 -5.90 15.08 0.93
C ASP A 51 -6.98 14.22 1.64
N PRO A 52 -8.17 14.79 1.95
CA PRO A 52 -9.30 14.05 2.50
C PRO A 52 -9.97 13.04 1.56
N GLU A 53 -9.69 13.06 0.25
CA GLU A 53 -10.30 12.13 -0.73
C GLU A 53 -9.65 10.75 -0.68
N LEU A 54 -8.32 10.71 -0.64
CA LEU A 54 -7.54 9.46 -0.49
C LEU A 54 -8.01 8.57 0.69
N PRO A 55 -8.21 9.07 1.92
CA PRO A 55 -8.72 8.25 3.02
C PRO A 55 -10.18 7.81 2.84
N ARG A 56 -11.02 8.59 2.14
CA ARG A 56 -12.39 8.15 1.83
C ARG A 56 -12.36 6.95 0.88
N LEU A 57 -11.55 7.03 -0.17
CA LEU A 57 -11.30 5.92 -1.10
C LEU A 57 -10.68 4.71 -0.38
N LEU A 58 -9.70 4.93 0.49
CA LEU A 58 -9.07 3.86 1.28
C LEU A 58 -10.10 3.13 2.17
N ARG A 59 -10.98 3.88 2.86
CA ARG A 59 -12.07 3.29 3.65
C ARG A 59 -13.03 2.48 2.78
N ARG A 60 -13.39 3.01 1.60
CA ARG A 60 -14.26 2.31 0.64
C ARG A 60 -13.63 1.01 0.18
N ARG A 61 -12.35 1.05 -0.21
CA ARG A 61 -11.56 -0.13 -0.60
C ARG A 61 -11.52 -1.18 0.50
N ASN A 62 -11.24 -0.77 1.74
CA ASN A 62 -11.14 -1.69 2.85
C ASN A 62 -12.50 -2.35 3.16
N ARG A 63 -13.61 -1.61 3.02
CA ARG A 63 -14.97 -2.19 3.13
C ARG A 63 -15.23 -3.21 2.03
N THR A 64 -14.88 -2.92 0.78
CA THR A 64 -15.08 -3.88 -0.33
C THR A 64 -14.18 -5.10 -0.19
N TRP A 65 -12.96 -4.94 0.33
CA TRP A 65 -12.08 -6.06 0.66
C TRP A 65 -12.66 -6.94 1.76
N GLN A 66 -13.18 -6.33 2.84
CA GLN A 66 -13.85 -7.07 3.91
C GLN A 66 -15.08 -7.81 3.41
N ALA A 67 -15.91 -7.17 2.57
CA ALA A 67 -17.06 -7.81 1.96
C ALA A 67 -16.66 -9.02 1.11
N PHE A 68 -15.65 -8.86 0.23
CA PHE A 68 -15.11 -9.97 -0.56
C PHE A 68 -14.55 -11.09 0.31
N ARG A 69 -13.83 -10.77 1.40
CA ARG A 69 -13.34 -11.77 2.35
C ARG A 69 -14.45 -12.56 3.03
N ALA A 70 -15.61 -11.94 3.25
CA ALA A 70 -16.76 -12.58 3.90
C ALA A 70 -17.59 -13.44 2.93
N THR A 71 -17.77 -13.00 1.68
CA THR A 71 -18.72 -13.64 0.75
C THR A 71 -18.07 -14.30 -0.47
N GLY A 72 -16.78 -14.05 -0.73
CA GLY A 72 -16.09 -14.48 -1.94
C GLY A 72 -16.49 -13.72 -3.21
N ALA A 73 -17.39 -12.74 -3.13
CA ALA A 73 -17.91 -11.98 -4.25
C ALA A 73 -17.47 -10.50 -4.21
N GLY A 74 -17.41 -9.85 -5.38
CA GLY A 74 -17.09 -8.41 -5.48
C GLY A 74 -15.60 -8.07 -5.54
N TYR A 75 -14.76 -9.02 -5.96
CA TYR A 75 -13.33 -8.77 -6.21
C TYR A 75 -13.10 -7.71 -7.28
N ASP A 76 -13.93 -7.69 -8.32
CA ASP A 76 -13.92 -6.70 -9.40
C ASP A 76 -14.12 -5.27 -8.89
N LEU A 77 -15.05 -5.09 -7.96
CA LEU A 77 -15.31 -3.79 -7.33
C LEU A 77 -14.13 -3.36 -6.45
N TYR A 78 -13.56 -4.28 -5.66
CA TYR A 78 -12.33 -4.02 -4.90
C TYR A 78 -11.19 -3.60 -5.83
N TRP A 79 -10.97 -4.35 -6.91
CA TRP A 79 -9.92 -4.10 -7.90
C TRP A 79 -10.07 -2.71 -8.55
N ARG A 80 -11.29 -2.35 -8.95
CA ARG A 80 -11.58 -1.03 -9.53
C ARG A 80 -11.21 0.11 -8.55
N ILE A 81 -11.63 0.00 -7.29
CA ILE A 81 -11.34 1.02 -6.27
C ILE A 81 -9.85 1.07 -5.94
N GLN A 82 -9.16 -0.08 -5.92
CA GLN A 82 -7.71 -0.16 -5.71
C GLN A 82 -6.94 0.57 -6.82
N ASN A 83 -7.35 0.41 -8.08
CA ASN A 83 -6.75 1.12 -9.21
C ASN A 83 -7.02 2.62 -9.15
N GLU A 84 -8.27 3.01 -8.88
CA GLU A 84 -8.66 4.42 -8.70
C GLU A 84 -7.84 5.09 -7.60
N PHE A 85 -7.68 4.42 -6.45
CA PHE A 85 -6.84 4.90 -5.36
C PHE A 85 -5.37 5.05 -5.78
N THR A 86 -4.84 4.11 -6.55
CA THR A 86 -3.43 4.13 -7.00
C THR A 86 -3.18 5.30 -7.93
N GLU A 87 -4.07 5.52 -8.90
CA GLU A 87 -3.98 6.62 -9.85
C GLU A 87 -4.14 7.98 -9.16
N LEU A 88 -5.13 8.13 -8.29
CA LEU A 88 -5.33 9.36 -7.53
C LEU A 88 -4.10 9.68 -6.65
N LYS A 89 -3.55 8.67 -5.97
CA LYS A 89 -2.34 8.83 -5.15
C LYS A 89 -1.16 9.29 -5.99
N ARG A 90 -0.95 8.71 -7.18
CA ARG A 90 0.12 9.10 -8.10
C ARG A 90 -0.05 10.54 -8.56
N SER A 91 -1.24 10.90 -9.04
CA SER A 91 -1.54 12.23 -9.54
C SER A 91 -1.35 13.31 -8.47
N LYS A 92 -1.89 13.11 -7.26
CA LYS A 92 -1.76 14.09 -6.16
C LYS A 92 -0.31 14.28 -5.73
N ARG A 93 0.45 13.18 -5.66
CA ARG A 93 1.88 13.24 -5.35
C ARG A 93 2.66 13.97 -6.44
N TRP A 94 2.41 13.66 -7.71
CA TRP A 94 3.05 14.30 -8.86
C TRP A 94 2.82 15.81 -8.86
N ASN A 95 1.57 16.24 -8.75
CA ASN A 95 1.22 17.67 -8.74
C ASN A 95 1.91 18.42 -7.59
N PHE A 96 2.01 17.78 -6.42
CA PHE A 96 2.72 18.38 -5.28
C PHE A 96 4.23 18.49 -5.53
N GLU A 97 4.85 17.45 -6.08
CA GLU A 97 6.28 17.48 -6.43
C GLU A 97 6.56 18.55 -7.51
N GLU A 98 5.67 18.73 -8.47
CA GLU A 98 5.75 19.78 -9.49
C GLU A 98 5.60 21.19 -8.91
N GLN A 99 4.61 21.41 -8.04
CA GLN A 99 4.46 22.68 -7.31
C GLN A 99 5.71 23.02 -6.51
N LEU A 100 6.26 22.03 -5.80
CA LEU A 100 7.44 22.20 -4.97
C LEU A 100 8.70 22.46 -5.81
N ALA A 101 8.78 21.90 -7.02
CA ALA A 101 9.83 22.23 -7.99
C ALA A 101 9.69 23.65 -8.54
N GLN A 102 8.48 24.11 -8.85
CA GLN A 102 8.21 25.48 -9.31
C GLN A 102 8.55 26.52 -8.24
N GLU A 103 8.14 26.29 -6.98
CA GLU A 103 8.47 27.15 -5.85
C GLU A 103 9.99 27.27 -5.65
N ARG A 104 10.73 26.17 -5.81
CA ARG A 104 12.20 26.18 -5.73
C ARG A 104 12.83 27.03 -6.83
N LEU A 105 12.34 26.93 -8.07
CA LEU A 105 12.85 27.73 -9.18
C LEU A 105 12.59 29.22 -8.99
N LEU A 106 11.37 29.58 -8.56
CA LEU A 106 11.00 30.97 -8.27
C LEU A 106 11.82 31.58 -7.13
N ASN A 107 12.08 30.81 -6.07
CA ASN A 107 12.90 31.27 -4.95
C ASN A 107 14.38 31.44 -5.32
N VAL A 108 14.90 30.68 -6.29
CA VAL A 108 16.26 30.87 -6.81
C VAL A 108 16.35 32.13 -7.67
N SER A 109 15.31 32.45 -8.46
CA SER A 109 15.28 33.66 -9.29
C SER A 109 15.08 34.96 -8.51
N LEU A 110 14.57 34.92 -7.28
CA LEU A 110 14.39 36.09 -6.41
C LEU A 110 15.62 36.46 -5.58
N VAL A 111 16.66 35.61 -5.58
CA VAL A 111 17.90 35.79 -4.80
C VAL A 111 19.08 36.24 -5.69
N VAL A 112 18.84 36.45 -7.00
CA VAL A 112 19.81 36.99 -7.98
C VAL A 112 19.37 38.39 -8.40
#